data_AF-A0A2K6KUZ8-F1
#
_entry.id   AF-A0A2K6KUZ8-F1
#
_cell.length_a   1.000
_cell.length_b   1.000
_cell.length_c   1.000
_cell.angle_alpha   90.00
_cell.angle_beta   90.00
_cell.angle_gamma   90.00
#
_symmetry.space_group_name_H-M   'P 1'
#
loop_
_entity.id
_entity.type
_entity.pdbx_description
1 polymer ?
#
loop_
_entity_poly.entity_id
_entity_poly.type
_entity_poly.pdbx_seq_one_letter_code
_entity_poly.pdbx_strand_id
1 'polypeptide(L)'
;MDRFICIYPAYLSNKTIAEGRRIPISEAVENPTATEIQDVCSEVGLNVFLEKNKMYSREWNHDVQYRDRVRVQLKTGRWRPLPSCHVSQ
;
A
#
# COMPACT_ATOMS: atom_id res chain seq x y z
N MET A 1 7.42 -19.62 4.02
CA MET A 1 7.81 -18.24 3.68
C MET A 1 6.54 -17.46 3.43
N ASP A 2 6.18 -16.58 4.35
CA ASP A 2 5.02 -15.72 4.18
C ASP A 2 5.28 -14.67 3.12
N ARG A 3 4.34 -14.52 2.18
CA ARG A 3 4.47 -13.61 1.04
C ARG A 3 3.73 -12.31 1.35
N PHE A 4 4.50 -11.25 1.53
CA PHE A 4 3.99 -9.89 1.63
C PHE A 4 4.03 -9.20 0.27
N ILE A 5 3.00 -8.41 -0.03
CA ILE A 5 2.97 -7.51 -1.18
C ILE A 5 3.53 -6.13 -0.81
N CYS A 6 4.00 -5.39 -1.79
CA CYS A 6 4.46 -4.00 -1.60
C CYS A 6 3.36 -3.04 -2.06
N ILE A 7 3.07 -2.05 -1.24
CA ILE A 7 2.24 -0.90 -1.61
C ILE A 7 3.10 0.35 -1.42
N TYR A 8 3.25 1.11 -2.51
CA TYR A 8 3.84 2.44 -2.47
C TYR A 8 2.72 3.48 -2.54
N PRO A 9 2.85 4.65 -1.88
CA PRO A 9 1.82 5.68 -1.93
C PRO A 9 1.47 6.15 -3.35
N ALA A 10 2.47 6.20 -4.25
CA ALA A 10 2.29 6.52 -5.66
C ALA A 10 1.28 5.61 -6.41
N TYR A 11 0.96 4.42 -5.88
CA TYR A 11 -0.03 3.54 -6.51
C TYR A 11 -1.46 4.05 -6.33
N LEU A 12 -1.71 4.77 -5.23
CA LEU A 12 -3.02 5.30 -4.83
C LEU A 12 -3.16 6.80 -5.09
N SER A 13 -2.09 7.47 -5.54
CA SER A 13 -2.10 8.92 -5.74
C SER A 13 -2.79 9.33 -7.05
N ASN A 14 -3.11 10.61 -7.16
CA ASN A 14 -3.63 11.24 -8.39
C ASN A 14 -2.57 11.41 -9.52
N LYS A 15 -1.37 10.86 -9.33
CA LYS A 15 -0.29 10.86 -10.34
C LYS A 15 -0.71 10.13 -11.62
N THR A 16 0.05 10.32 -12.69
CA THR A 16 -0.18 9.60 -13.95
C THR A 16 0.18 8.11 -13.82
N ILE A 17 -0.29 7.29 -14.77
CA ILE A 17 0.06 5.86 -14.84
C ILE A 17 1.57 5.70 -15.05
N ALA A 18 2.19 6.57 -15.84
CA ALA A 18 3.63 6.58 -16.07
C ALA A 18 4.40 6.80 -14.75
N GLU A 19 3.92 7.73 -13.92
CA GLU A 19 4.51 8.06 -12.61
C GLU A 19 4.21 7.03 -11.52
N GLY A 20 3.29 6.08 -11.75
CA GLY A 20 3.12 4.91 -10.89
C GLY A 20 1.72 4.62 -10.42
N ARG A 21 0.72 5.46 -10.71
CA ARG A 21 -0.68 5.20 -10.34
C ARG A 21 -1.15 3.85 -10.88
N ARG A 22 -1.86 3.08 -10.04
CA ARG A 22 -2.39 1.75 -10.39
C ARG A 22 -3.92 1.65 -10.34
N ILE A 23 -4.59 2.65 -9.78
CA ILE A 23 -6.05 2.71 -9.64
C ILE A 23 -6.66 3.76 -10.57
N PRO A 24 -7.96 3.68 -10.90
CA PRO A 24 -8.68 4.74 -11.63
C PRO A 24 -8.54 6.10 -10.94
N ILE A 25 -8.62 7.20 -11.71
CA ILE A 25 -8.45 8.55 -11.17
C ILE A 25 -9.60 8.95 -10.24
N SER A 26 -10.79 8.39 -10.44
CA SER A 26 -11.97 8.63 -9.59
C SER A 26 -11.80 8.11 -8.16
N GLU A 27 -10.97 7.09 -7.97
CA GLU A 27 -10.67 6.48 -6.66
C GLU A 27 -9.33 6.95 -6.09
N ALA A 28 -8.62 7.82 -6.81
CA ALA A 28 -7.29 8.26 -6.43
C ALA A 28 -7.34 9.32 -5.34
N VAL A 29 -6.34 9.28 -4.45
CA VAL A 29 -6.18 10.22 -3.35
C VAL A 29 -5.11 11.24 -3.73
N GLU A 30 -5.24 12.50 -3.29
CA GLU A 30 -4.33 13.56 -3.72
C GLU A 30 -2.88 13.33 -3.24
N ASN A 31 -2.69 13.09 -1.93
CA ASN A 31 -1.37 12.92 -1.32
C ASN A 31 -1.37 11.80 -0.27
N PRO A 32 -1.52 10.53 -0.67
CA PRO A 32 -1.50 9.44 0.29
C PRO A 32 -0.10 9.32 0.92
N THR A 33 -0.05 9.06 2.22
CA THR A 33 1.19 8.73 2.93
C THR A 33 1.26 7.24 3.26
N ALA A 34 2.48 6.70 3.39
CA ALA A 34 2.64 5.29 3.74
C ALA A 34 2.09 4.97 5.14
N THR A 35 2.10 5.95 6.05
CA THR A 35 1.53 5.84 7.39
C THR A 35 0.00 5.69 7.35
N GLU A 36 -0.70 6.56 6.62
CA GLU A 36 -2.17 6.45 6.48
C GLU A 36 -2.58 5.11 5.87
N ILE A 37 -1.84 4.64 4.86
CA ILE A 37 -2.09 3.34 4.23
C ILE A 37 -1.91 2.21 5.26
N GLN A 38 -0.87 2.28 6.10
CA GLN A 38 -0.66 1.31 7.17
C GLN A 38 -1.82 1.32 8.17
N ASP A 39 -2.23 2.51 8.62
CA ASP A 39 -3.26 2.68 9.64
C ASP A 39 -4.60 2.08 9.18
N VAL A 40 -5.05 2.44 7.97
CA VAL A 40 -6.29 1.90 7.39
C VAL A 40 -6.20 0.39 7.18
N CYS A 41 -5.06 -0.13 6.67
CA CYS A 41 -4.93 -1.58 6.48
C CYS A 41 -4.91 -2.33 7.82
N SER A 42 -4.30 -1.75 8.85
CA SER A 42 -4.24 -2.29 10.20
C SER A 42 -5.64 -2.31 10.84
N GLU A 43 -6.42 -1.25 10.67
CA GLU A 43 -7.80 -1.15 11.14
C GLU A 43 -8.71 -2.21 10.52
N VAL A 44 -8.49 -2.52 9.24
CA VAL A 44 -9.18 -3.60 8.51
C VAL A 44 -8.76 -5.01 8.97
N GLY A 45 -7.78 -5.12 9.85
CA GLY A 45 -7.29 -6.40 10.40
C GLY A 45 -6.29 -7.13 9.50
N LEU A 46 -5.65 -6.43 8.56
CA LEU A 46 -4.57 -7.01 7.76
C LEU A 46 -3.25 -6.97 8.54
N ASN A 47 -2.44 -8.02 8.38
CA ASN A 47 -1.07 -7.99 8.91
C ASN A 47 -0.20 -7.08 8.03
N VAL A 48 0.15 -5.92 8.56
CA VAL A 48 0.89 -4.87 7.87
C VAL A 48 2.08 -4.35 8.67
N PHE A 49 3.12 -3.95 7.97
CA PHE A 49 4.23 -3.19 8.56
C PHE A 49 4.81 -2.18 7.59
N LEU A 50 5.37 -1.12 8.16
CA LEU A 50 6.00 -0.03 7.43
C LEU A 50 7.51 -0.28 7.30
N GLU A 51 8.01 -0.29 6.07
CA GLU A 51 9.44 -0.28 5.78
C GLU A 51 9.91 1.16 5.56
N LYS A 52 10.54 1.73 6.58
CA LYS A 52 11.06 3.10 6.54
C LYS A 52 12.20 3.26 5.53
N ASN A 53 12.32 4.46 4.96
CA ASN A 53 13.34 4.88 4.00
C ASN A 53 13.36 4.09 2.68
N LYS A 54 12.33 3.32 2.36
CA LYS A 54 12.21 2.64 1.06
C LYS A 54 11.54 3.56 0.05
N MET A 55 12.26 3.89 -1.02
CA MET A 55 11.73 4.74 -2.09
C MET A 55 11.12 3.92 -3.23
N TYR A 56 10.12 4.51 -3.87
CA TYR A 56 9.61 4.01 -5.13
C TYR A 56 10.53 4.43 -6.27
N SER A 57 10.88 3.50 -7.18
CA SER A 57 11.90 3.77 -8.21
C SER A 57 11.54 4.88 -9.19
N ARG A 58 10.25 5.23 -9.35
CA ARG A 58 9.81 6.34 -10.21
C ARG A 58 9.51 7.62 -9.44
N GLU A 59 9.66 7.60 -8.12
CA GLU A 59 9.51 8.80 -7.31
C GLU A 59 10.81 9.61 -7.39
N TRP A 60 10.70 10.84 -7.89
CA TRP A 60 11.83 11.75 -8.00
C TRP A 60 11.99 12.62 -6.75
N ASN A 61 10.89 12.84 -6.00
CA ASN A 61 10.95 13.66 -4.80
C ASN A 61 11.52 12.83 -3.63
N HIS A 62 12.64 13.29 -3.09
CA HIS A 62 13.35 12.66 -1.97
C HIS A 62 12.90 13.17 -0.60
N ASP A 63 11.86 14.00 -0.49
CA ASP A 63 11.32 14.45 0.79
C ASP A 63 10.80 13.27 1.63
N VAL A 64 10.81 13.44 2.95
CA VAL A 64 10.44 12.38 3.92
C VAL A 64 9.03 11.84 3.66
N GLN A 65 8.10 12.68 3.22
CA GLN A 65 6.71 12.30 2.95
C GLN A 65 6.53 11.31 1.79
N TYR A 66 7.48 11.25 0.85
CA TYR A 66 7.42 10.35 -0.33
C TYR A 66 8.28 9.09 -0.15
N ARG A 67 8.91 8.95 1.01
CA ARG A 67 9.64 7.75 1.40
C ARG A 67 8.66 6.76 2.03
N ASP A 68 9.18 5.57 2.26
CA ASP A 68 8.54 4.45 2.93
C ASP A 68 7.67 3.59 2.01
N ARG A 69 7.51 2.33 2.44
CA ARG A 69 6.78 1.30 1.72
C ARG A 69 5.97 0.48 2.70
N VAL A 70 4.72 0.21 2.37
CA VAL A 70 3.86 -0.65 3.18
C VAL A 70 3.99 -2.09 2.67
N ARG A 71 4.14 -3.03 3.61
CA ARG A 71 4.14 -4.47 3.35
C ARG A 71 2.86 -5.06 3.93
N VAL A 72 2.08 -5.72 3.09
CA VAL A 72 0.78 -6.29 3.47
C VAL A 72 0.80 -7.80 3.23
N GLN A 73 0.41 -8.59 4.23
CA GLN A 73 0.19 -10.01 4.06
C GLN A 73 -1.22 -10.22 3.49
N LEU A 74 -1.35 -10.95 2.38
CA LEU A 74 -2.66 -11.33 1.82
C LEU A 74 -2.96 -12.82 1.93
N LYS A 75 -1.92 -13.64 2.13
CA LYS A 75 -2.03 -15.11 2.18
C LYS A 75 -1.17 -15.64 3.32
N THR A 76 -1.71 -16.58 4.07
CA THR A 76 -1.00 -17.30 5.14
C THR A 76 -0.74 -18.72 4.67
N GLY A 77 0.52 -19.16 4.67
CA GLY A 77 0.88 -20.52 4.29
C GLY A 77 0.39 -20.98 2.89
N ARG A 78 0.22 -22.29 2.72
CA ARG A 78 -0.08 -22.98 1.43
C ARG A 78 -1.47 -22.54 0.91
N TRP A 79 -1.48 -21.48 0.11
CA TRP A 79 -2.61 -20.99 -0.70
C TRP A 79 -3.89 -20.58 0.04
N ARG A 80 -3.89 -20.44 1.37
CA ARG A 80 -5.06 -19.95 2.10
C ARG A 80 -5.08 -18.41 2.06
N PRO A 81 -6.13 -17.78 1.50
CA PRO A 81 -6.33 -16.35 1.68
C PRO A 81 -6.55 -16.04 3.16
N LEU A 82 -6.18 -14.83 3.60
CA LEU A 82 -6.62 -14.34 4.90
C LEU A 82 -8.15 -14.39 4.96
N PRO A 83 -8.74 -14.66 6.15
CA PRO A 83 -10.19 -14.57 6.30
C PRO A 83 -10.66 -13.21 5.80
N SER A 84 -11.64 -13.22 4.90
CA SER A 84 -12.21 -11.99 4.34
C SER A 84 -12.85 -11.19 5.46
N CYS A 85 -12.27 -10.04 5.79
CA CYS A 85 -12.88 -9.06 6.70
C CYS A 85 -14.16 -8.44 6.13
N HIS A 86 -14.44 -8.62 4.83
CA HIS A 86 -15.60 -8.09 4.13
C HIS A 86 -16.52 -9.21 3.61
N VAL A 87 -17.26 -9.86 4.52
CA VAL A 87 -18.52 -10.53 4.18
C VAL A 87 -19.52 -10.14 5.27
N SER A 88 -19.92 -8.86 5.28
CA SER A 88 -21.07 -8.32 6.02
C SER A 88 -21.28 -6.87 5.62
N GLN A 89 -21.84 -6.65 4.43
CA GLN A 89 -22.91 -5.69 4.16
C GLN A 89 -23.72 -6.21 2.97
#